data_AF-A0A7V4G7F3-F1
#
_entry.id   AF-A0A7V4G7F3-F1
#
_cell.length_a   1.000
_cell.length_b   1.000
_cell.length_c   1.000
_cell.angle_alpha   90.00
_cell.angle_beta   90.00
_cell.angle_gamma   90.00
#
_symmetry.space_group_name_H-M   'P 1'
#
loop_
_entity.id
_entity.type
_entity.pdbx_description
1 polymer ?
#
loop_
_entity_poly.entity_id
_entity_poly.type
_entity_poly.pdbx_seq_one_letter_code
_entity_poly.pdbx_strand_id
1 'polypeptide(L)' 'MSRYVLYSHSPEETRDLGARLGARLAPGDVVALEGELGAGKTELVRGIAAGLGVPPEEVASPSFALVYEY' A
#
# COMPACT_ATOMS: atom_id res chain seq x y z
N MET A 1 5.76 -21.43 -1.59
CA MET A 1 5.15 -20.08 -1.51
C MET A 1 3.68 -20.23 -1.18
N SER A 2 3.20 -19.53 -0.15
CA SER A 2 1.78 -19.51 0.20
C SER A 2 1.05 -18.43 -0.59
N ARG A 3 -0.15 -18.71 -1.08
CA ARG A 3 -1.00 -17.75 -1.78
C ARG A 3 -2.20 -17.41 -0.89
N TYR A 4 -2.48 -16.13 -0.75
CA TYR A 4 -3.66 -15.61 -0.07
C TYR A 4 -4.54 -14.87 -1.08
N VAL A 5 -5.86 -14.93 -0.86
CA VAL A 5 -6.84 -14.14 -1.62
C VAL A 5 -7.67 -13.38 -0.60
N LEU A 6 -7.73 -12.06 -0.78
CA LEU A 6 -8.49 -11.14 0.05
C LEU A 6 -9.42 -10.35 -0.86
N TYR A 7 -10.58 -9.98 -0.35
CA TYR A 7 -11.57 -9.17 -1.06
C TYR A 7 -11.70 -7.84 -0.33
N SER A 8 -11.73 -6.75 -1.08
CA SER A 8 -12.14 -5.43 -0.61
C SER A 8 -13.27 -4.92 -1.51
N HIS A 9 -14.22 -4.21 -0.90
CA HIS A 9 -15.39 -3.63 -1.55
C HIS A 9 -15.37 -2.10 -1.52
N SER A 10 -14.32 -1.50 -0.94
CA SER A 10 -14.13 -0.05 -0.87
C SER A 10 -12.64 0.34 -0.84
N PRO A 11 -12.32 1.61 -1.16
CA PRO A 11 -11.00 2.17 -0.92
C PRO A 11 -10.58 2.09 0.55
N GLU A 12 -11.52 2.29 1.48
CA GLU A 12 -11.28 2.26 2.92
C GLU A 12 -10.84 0.86 3.38
N GLU A 13 -11.54 -0.18 2.92
CA GLU A 13 -11.13 -1.56 3.19
C GLU A 13 -9.76 -1.88 2.59
N THR A 14 -9.45 -1.34 1.42
CA THR A 14 -8.14 -1.51 0.77
C THR A 14 -7.02 -0.84 1.59
N ARG A 15 -7.28 0.34 2.17
CA ARG A 15 -6.35 1.02 3.09
C ARG A 15 -6.16 0.21 4.38
N ASP A 16 -7.23 -0.34 4.95
CA ASP A 16 -7.16 -1.17 6.16
C ASP A 16 -6.33 -2.44 5.93
N LEU A 17 -6.49 -3.08 4.76
CA LEU A 17 -5.64 -4.20 4.35
C LEU A 17 -4.17 -3.78 4.24
N GLY A 18 -3.90 -2.62 3.64
CA GLY A 18 -2.56 -2.04 3.55
C GLY A 18 -1.95 -1.80 4.93
N ALA A 19 -2.69 -1.19 5.87
CA ALA A 19 -2.21 -0.90 7.22
C ALA A 19 -1.83 -2.16 7.98
N ARG A 20 -2.64 -3.22 7.85
CA ARG A 20 -2.33 -4.54 8.41
C ARG A 20 -1.09 -5.16 7.79
N LEU A 21 -0.84 -4.96 6.50
CA LEU A 21 0.38 -5.41 5.85
C LEU A 21 1.59 -4.61 6.34
N GLY A 22 1.51 -3.27 6.32
CA GLY A 22 2.58 -2.37 6.76
C GLY A 22 3.05 -2.64 8.18
N ALA A 23 2.13 -2.87 9.12
CA ALA A 23 2.46 -3.19 10.52
C ALA A 23 3.21 -4.53 10.71
N ARG A 24 3.34 -5.35 9.66
CA ARG A 24 4.08 -6.62 9.67
C ARG A 24 5.39 -6.58 8.88
N LEU A 25 5.64 -5.51 8.11
CA LEU A 25 6.87 -5.36 7.35
C LEU A 25 8.03 -5.06 8.28
N ALA A 26 9.22 -5.52 7.90
CA ALA A 26 10.48 -5.28 8.59
C ALA A 26 11.46 -4.51 7.69
N PRO A 27 12.49 -3.88 8.29
CA PRO A 27 13.56 -3.26 7.50
C PRO A 27 14.18 -4.24 6.51
N GLY A 28 14.23 -3.85 5.23
CA GLY A 28 14.75 -4.66 4.14
C GLY A 28 13.69 -5.41 3.32
N ASP A 29 12.42 -5.43 3.76
CA ASP A 29 11.34 -6.00 2.97
C ASP A 29 11.06 -5.18 1.71
N VAL A 30 10.70 -5.88 0.62
CA VAL A 30 10.31 -5.27 -0.66
C VAL A 30 8.94 -5.81 -1.06
N VAL A 31 7.99 -4.90 -1.26
CA VAL A 31 6.63 -5.22 -1.71
C VAL A 31 6.43 -4.71 -3.14
N ALA A 32 6.27 -5.64 -4.08
CA ALA A 32 5.90 -5.30 -5.46
C ALA A 32 4.38 -5.28 -5.62
N LEU A 33 3.84 -4.21 -6.21
CA LEU A 33 2.42 -4.09 -6.53
C LEU A 33 2.21 -4.12 -8.04
N GLU A 34 1.32 -4.99 -8.50
CA GLU A 34 0.95 -5.14 -9.91
C GLU A 34 -0.55 -4.95 -10.08
N GLY A 35 -0.95 -4.32 -11.18
CA GLY A 35 -2.35 -4.12 -11.54
C GLY A 35 -2.52 -2.93 -12.50
N GLU A 36 -3.68 -2.86 -13.14
CA GLU A 36 -4.01 -1.80 -14.11
C GLU A 36 -4.15 -0.41 -13.48
N LEU A 37 -4.26 0.63 -14.31
CA LEU A 37 -4.57 1.99 -13.86
C LEU A 37 -5.93 1.98 -13.14
N GLY A 38 -6.01 2.60 -11.96
CA GLY A 38 -7.24 2.60 -11.16
C GLY A 38 -7.49 1.34 -10.34
N ALA A 39 -6.63 0.32 -10.40
CA ALA A 39 -6.78 -0.93 -9.63
C ALA A 39 -6.65 -0.79 -8.09
N GLY A 40 -6.47 0.43 -7.56
CA GLY A 40 -6.36 0.66 -6.12
C GLY A 40 -4.95 0.54 -5.52
N LYS A 41 -3.90 0.40 -6.35
CA LYS A 41 -2.49 0.31 -5.89
C LYS A 41 -2.10 1.43 -4.93
N THR A 42 -2.40 2.68 -5.26
CA THR A 42 -2.07 3.85 -4.42
C THR A 42 -2.82 3.83 -3.10
N GLU A 43 -4.07 3.34 -3.07
CA GLU A 43 -4.83 3.21 -1.81
C GLU A 43 -4.22 2.13 -0.90
N LEU A 44 -3.73 1.04 -1.48
CA LEU A 44 -2.99 0.03 -0.72
C LEU A 44 -1.68 0.59 -0.16
N VAL A 45 -0.91 1.36 -0.95
CA VAL A 45 0.35 2.01 -0.49
C VAL A 45 0.08 2.99 0.65
N ARG A 46 -0.98 3.82 0.55
CA ARG A 46 -1.41 4.70 1.65
C ARG A 46 -1.68 3.94 2.93
N GLY A 47 -2.37 2.80 2.82
CA GLY A 47 -2.58 1.89 3.95
C GLY A 47 -1.27 1.39 4.54
N ILE A 48 -0.37 0.86 3.69
CA ILE A 48 0.95 0.35 4.13
C ILE A 48 1.73 1.42 4.88
N ALA A 49 1.80 2.64 4.34
CA ALA A 49 2.46 3.77 4.95
C ALA A 49 1.85 4.12 6.32
N ALA A 50 0.52 4.12 6.44
CA ALA A 50 -0.17 4.28 7.73
C ALA A 50 0.26 3.23 8.76
N GLY A 51 0.35 1.96 8.32
CA GLY A 51 0.82 0.85 9.16
C GLY A 51 2.28 0.98 9.61
N LEU A 52 3.08 1.77 8.90
CA LEU A 52 4.47 2.10 9.23
C LEU A 52 4.61 3.42 10.01
N GLY A 53 3.50 4.12 10.31
CA GLY A 53 3.48 5.37 11.06
C GLY A 53 3.57 6.65 10.21
N VAL A 54 3.50 6.54 8.88
CA VAL A 54 3.45 7.68 7.96
C VAL A 54 1.99 8.13 7.76
N PRO A 55 1.66 9.42 7.86
CA PRO A 55 0.32 9.91 7.60
C PRO A 55 -0.15 9.61 6.16
N PRO A 56 -1.31 8.94 5.96
CA PRO A 56 -1.81 8.57 4.63
C PRO A 56 -1.95 9.73 3.64
N GLU A 57 -2.25 10.93 4.13
CA GLU A 57 -2.41 12.16 3.38
C GLU A 57 -1.11 12.66 2.73
N GLU A 58 0.05 12.26 3.25
CA GLU A 58 1.36 12.59 2.68
C GLU A 58 1.68 11.69 1.47
N VAL A 59 0.99 10.56 1.33
CA VAL A 59 1.30 9.53 0.33
C VAL A 59 0.53 9.76 -0.98
N ALA A 60 1.30 9.91 -2.05
CA ALA A 60 0.82 10.16 -3.40
C ALA A 60 1.55 9.27 -4.43
N SER A 61 0.98 9.16 -5.63
CA SER A 61 1.62 8.42 -6.73
C SER A 61 2.80 9.22 -7.28
N PRO A 62 4.02 8.66 -7.35
CA PRO A 62 5.18 9.33 -7.95
C PRO A 62 5.15 9.20 -9.48
N SER A 63 4.02 9.52 -10.13
CA SER A 63 3.78 9.24 -11.55
C SER A 63 4.85 9.84 -12.48
N PHE A 64 5.45 10.96 -12.08
CA PHE A 64 6.56 11.61 -12.79
C PHE A 64 7.88 11.62 -12.00
N ALA A 65 7.82 11.52 -10.67
CA ALA A 65 8.99 11.57 -9.80
C ALA A 65 9.73 10.22 -9.70
N LEU A 66 9.10 9.13 -10.17
CA LEU A 66 9.53 7.73 -10.06
C LEU A 66 9.58 7.21 -8.62
N VAL A 67 10.07 8.00 -7.65
CA VAL A 67 10.21 7.62 -6.24
C VAL A 67 9.77 8.76 -5.33
N TYR A 68 9.03 8.41 -4.27
CA TYR A 68 8.86 9.24 -3.07
C TYR A 68 9.38 8.47 -1.86
N GLU A 69 10.01 9.19 -0.94
CA GLU A 69 10.50 8.69 0.35
C GLU A 69 9.70 9.37 1.45
N TYR A 70 9.33 8.61 2.47
CA TYR A 70 8.45 9.01 3.56
C TYR A 70 9.03 8.55 4.89
#